data_AF-A0A4U5QP66-F1
#
_entry.id   AF-A0A4U5QP66-F1
#
_cell.length_a   1.000
_cell.length_b   1.000
_cell.length_c   1.000
_cell.angle_alpha   90.00
_cell.angle_beta   90.00
_cell.angle_gamma   90.00
#
_symmetry.space_group_name_H-M   'P 1'
#
loop_
_entity.id
_entity.type
_entity.pdbx_description
1 polymer ?
#
loop_
_entity_poly.entity_id
_entity_poly.type
_entity_poly.pdbx_seq_one_letter_code
_entity_poly.pdbx_strand_id
1 'polypeptide(L)'
;MLPVWAATFIPSTILAQVHTLFIKQGTVLDRSMGPHFKIPPACLTAFVTISMLISLAIYDRYFVPMARHYTKRPRGITLLQRMGIGFMLHVIVMITACLAERKRLSVAREHNIIGKSEVVPLSIFILLPQFVLMGVAHNFVEAAKIEFFYDQSPEGMKSLGTSYFTSSLGIGNFLSSFILSTVSKITKKHGHKGWILDTLNLSFRLLLCCPGHIELPQLPSLFSCCKLLCL
;
A
#
# COMPACT_ATOMS: atom_id res chain seq x y z
N MET A 1 -15.45 -11.83 -16.68
CA MET A 1 -15.40 -11.40 -15.26
C MET A 1 -14.25 -12.04 -14.47
N LEU A 2 -14.07 -13.38 -14.53
CA LEU A 2 -13.04 -14.08 -13.74
C LEU A 2 -11.59 -13.57 -13.92
N PRO A 3 -11.09 -13.26 -15.12
CA PRO A 3 -9.72 -12.75 -15.27
C PRO A 3 -9.53 -11.37 -14.61
N VAL A 4 -10.53 -10.51 -14.72
CA VAL A 4 -10.53 -9.18 -14.08
C VAL A 4 -10.60 -9.33 -12.56
N TRP A 5 -11.40 -10.27 -12.06
CA TRP A 5 -11.46 -10.61 -10.64
C TRP A 5 -10.13 -11.13 -10.08
N ALA A 6 -9.43 -11.99 -10.81
CA ALA A 6 -8.09 -12.42 -10.42
C ALA A 6 -7.09 -11.24 -10.42
N ALA A 7 -7.16 -10.36 -11.41
CA ALA A 7 -6.32 -9.16 -11.47
C ALA A 7 -6.56 -8.20 -10.30
N THR A 8 -7.75 -8.19 -9.69
CA THR A 8 -8.06 -7.35 -8.53
C THR A 8 -7.54 -7.90 -7.20
N PHE A 9 -6.87 -9.06 -7.17
CA PHE A 9 -6.26 -9.59 -5.94
C PHE A 9 -5.06 -8.76 -5.48
N ILE A 10 -4.21 -8.32 -6.41
CA ILE A 10 -3.05 -7.47 -6.13
C ILE A 10 -3.47 -6.15 -5.46
N PRO A 11 -4.33 -5.31 -6.07
CA PRO A 11 -4.77 -4.07 -5.43
C PRO A 11 -5.53 -4.31 -4.13
N SER A 12 -6.27 -5.42 -3.99
CA SER A 12 -6.92 -5.79 -2.72
C SER A 12 -5.91 -6.16 -1.62
N THR A 13 -4.76 -6.72 -1.99
CA THR A 13 -3.64 -7.00 -1.08
C THR A 13 -2.99 -5.69 -0.60
N ILE A 14 -2.78 -4.73 -1.51
CA ILE A 14 -2.26 -3.40 -1.17
C ILE A 14 -3.19 -2.68 -0.19
N LEU A 15 -4.50 -2.75 -0.40
CA LEU A 15 -5.50 -2.19 0.51
C LEU A 15 -5.38 -2.78 1.94
N ALA A 16 -5.12 -4.08 2.06
CA ALA A 16 -4.88 -4.71 3.36
C ALA A 16 -3.62 -4.18 4.08
N GLN A 17 -2.61 -3.74 3.34
CA GLN A 17 -1.38 -3.17 3.93
C GLN A 17 -1.62 -1.80 4.58
N VAL A 18 -2.58 -1.02 4.08
CA VAL A 18 -2.93 0.31 4.63
C VAL A 18 -3.37 0.21 6.09
N HIS A 19 -4.16 -0.81 6.42
CA HIS A 19 -4.66 -1.03 7.78
C HIS A 19 -3.65 -1.72 8.71
N THR A 20 -2.51 -2.15 8.19
CA THR A 20 -1.52 -2.93 8.94
C THR A 20 -0.15 -2.29 8.90
N LEU A 21 0.63 -2.52 7.85
CA LEU A 21 2.01 -2.08 7.70
C LEU A 21 2.13 -0.54 7.74
N PHE A 22 1.23 0.18 7.09
CA PHE A 22 1.29 1.65 7.06
C PHE A 22 1.05 2.25 8.45
N ILE A 23 0.15 1.65 9.25
CA ILE A 23 -0.06 2.06 10.64
C ILE A 23 1.17 1.71 11.48
N LYS A 24 1.75 0.51 11.28
CA LYS A 24 2.97 0.08 12.00
C LYS A 24 4.16 1.00 11.72
N GLN A 25 4.34 1.49 10.50
CA GLN A 25 5.36 2.50 10.19
C GLN A 25 5.20 3.75 11.06
N GLY A 26 3.98 4.22 11.28
CA GLY A 26 3.72 5.40 12.11
C GLY A 26 3.98 5.17 13.61
N THR A 27 4.02 3.93 14.10
CA THR A 27 4.28 3.64 15.53
C THR A 27 5.72 3.88 15.96
N VAL A 28 6.67 3.88 15.01
CA VAL A 28 8.11 4.06 15.27
C VAL A 28 8.61 5.47 14.94
N LEU A 29 7.72 6.36 14.50
CA LEU A 29 8.00 7.76 14.17
C LEU A 29 7.64 8.68 15.34
N ASP A 30 8.15 9.91 15.31
CA ASP A 30 7.71 10.93 16.25
C ASP A 30 6.28 11.36 15.94
N ARG A 31 5.43 11.20 16.95
CA ARG A 31 3.98 11.44 16.91
C ARG A 31 3.60 12.75 17.58
N SER A 32 4.57 13.51 18.08
CA SER A 32 4.32 14.79 18.73
C SER A 32 3.75 15.80 17.73
N MET A 33 2.70 16.51 18.15
CA MET A 33 2.11 17.64 17.44
C MET A 33 1.98 18.76 18.46
N GLY A 34 3.02 19.58 18.55
CA GLY A 34 3.18 20.54 19.63
C GLY A 34 3.60 19.90 20.97
N PRO A 35 3.56 20.67 22.07
CA PRO A 35 4.16 20.26 23.35
C PRO A 35 3.38 19.20 24.13
N HIS A 36 2.07 19.02 23.88
CA HIS A 36 1.20 18.18 24.73
C HIS A 36 0.39 17.12 23.99
N PHE A 37 0.39 17.11 22.65
CA PHE A 37 -0.46 16.20 21.88
C PHE A 37 0.37 15.17 21.12
N LYS A 38 -0.02 13.89 21.21
CA LYS A 38 0.57 12.79 20.45
C LYS A 38 -0.50 12.18 19.55
N ILE A 39 -0.28 12.22 18.24
CA ILE A 39 -1.23 11.70 17.26
C ILE A 39 -1.18 10.17 17.25
N PRO A 40 -2.31 9.47 17.41
CA PRO A 40 -2.37 8.04 17.17
C PRO A 40 -2.09 7.74 15.69
N PRO A 41 -1.20 6.77 15.34
CA PRO A 41 -0.88 6.46 13.94
C PRO A 41 -2.10 6.06 13.10
N ALA A 42 -3.09 5.43 13.73
CA ALA A 42 -4.33 5.05 13.08
C ALA A 42 -5.11 6.27 12.53
N CYS A 43 -4.97 7.46 13.13
CA CYS A 43 -5.62 8.68 12.64
C CYS A 43 -5.16 9.08 11.22
N LEU A 44 -4.00 8.59 10.76
CA LEU A 44 -3.55 8.80 9.37
C LEU A 44 -4.52 8.23 8.34
N THR A 45 -5.29 7.19 8.70
CA THR A 45 -6.33 6.62 7.84
C THR A 45 -7.44 7.60 7.52
N ALA A 46 -7.71 8.59 8.40
CA ALA A 46 -8.68 9.63 8.11
C ALA A 46 -8.29 10.45 6.86
N PHE A 47 -6.99 10.67 6.64
CA PHE A 47 -6.50 11.36 5.44
C PHE A 47 -6.75 10.54 4.16
N VAL A 48 -6.73 9.21 4.23
CA VAL A 48 -7.14 8.35 3.10
C VAL A 48 -8.60 8.60 2.77
N THR A 49 -9.48 8.57 3.77
CA THR A 49 -10.92 8.80 3.57
C THR A 49 -11.21 10.19 3.03
N ILE A 50 -10.62 11.23 3.62
CA ILE A 50 -10.78 12.61 3.17
C ILE A 50 -10.28 12.78 1.73
N SER A 51 -9.08 12.29 1.43
CA SER A 51 -8.50 12.33 0.08
C SER A 51 -9.37 11.58 -0.93
N MET A 52 -9.89 10.41 -0.56
CA MET A 52 -10.80 9.63 -1.40
C MET A 52 -12.09 10.39 -1.72
N LEU A 53 -12.72 11.02 -0.73
CA LEU A 53 -13.94 11.81 -0.92
C LEU A 53 -13.69 13.04 -1.81
N ILE A 54 -12.60 13.76 -1.57
CA ILE A 54 -12.21 14.91 -2.40
C ILE A 54 -11.92 14.46 -3.82
N SER A 55 -11.16 13.38 -3.99
CA SER A 55 -10.85 12.82 -5.31
C SER A 55 -12.10 12.34 -6.05
N LEU A 56 -13.07 11.73 -5.34
CA LEU A 56 -14.33 11.31 -5.91
C LEU A 56 -15.14 12.52 -6.40
N ALA A 57 -15.28 13.55 -5.58
CA ALA A 57 -15.97 14.78 -5.95
C ALA A 57 -15.30 15.46 -7.17
N ILE A 58 -13.97 15.50 -7.22
CA ILE A 58 -13.22 16.03 -8.36
C ILE A 58 -13.46 15.17 -9.61
N TYR A 59 -13.44 13.85 -9.45
CA TYR A 59 -13.65 12.91 -10.55
C TYR A 59 -15.05 13.10 -11.16
N ASP A 60 -16.10 13.10 -10.35
CA ASP A 60 -17.47 13.21 -10.83
C ASP A 60 -17.81 14.61 -11.38
N ARG A 61 -17.27 15.67 -10.76
CA ARG A 61 -17.61 17.06 -11.14
C ARG A 61 -16.83 17.59 -12.33
N TYR A 62 -15.55 17.22 -12.44
CA TYR A 62 -14.65 17.81 -13.45
C TYR A 62 -14.18 16.77 -14.46
N PHE A 63 -13.70 15.61 -13.99
CA PHE A 63 -13.13 14.61 -14.89
C PHE A 63 -14.18 13.96 -15.78
N VAL A 64 -15.33 13.54 -15.24
CA VAL A 64 -16.39 12.87 -16.01
C VAL A 64 -16.98 13.77 -17.11
N PRO A 65 -17.39 15.03 -16.84
CA PRO A 65 -17.91 15.91 -17.89
C PRO A 65 -16.88 16.20 -18.97
N MET A 66 -15.63 16.45 -18.57
CA MET A 66 -14.53 16.68 -19.51
C MET A 66 -14.27 15.45 -20.37
N ALA A 67 -14.11 14.27 -19.75
CA ALA A 67 -13.88 13.03 -20.48
C ALA A 67 -15.05 12.72 -21.42
N ARG A 68 -16.30 12.94 -20.99
CA ARG A 68 -17.49 12.78 -21.83
C ARG A 68 -17.48 13.72 -23.05
N HIS A 69 -16.99 14.94 -22.90
CA HIS A 69 -16.85 15.88 -24.02
C HIS A 69 -15.90 15.34 -25.10
N TYR A 70 -14.76 14.77 -24.68
CA TYR A 70 -13.76 14.24 -25.62
C TYR A 70 -14.11 12.85 -26.18
N THR A 71 -14.55 11.93 -25.33
CA THR A 71 -14.77 10.52 -25.74
C THR A 71 -16.17 10.26 -26.29
N LYS A 72 -17.10 11.21 -26.10
CA LYS A 72 -18.54 11.08 -26.42
C LYS A 72 -19.23 9.89 -25.75
N ARG A 73 -18.62 9.30 -24.72
CA ARG A 73 -19.20 8.19 -23.94
C ARG A 73 -19.90 8.74 -22.70
N PRO A 74 -21.06 8.16 -22.29
CA PRO A 74 -21.82 8.66 -21.14
C PRO A 74 -21.02 8.67 -19.83
N ARG A 75 -20.07 7.74 -19.65
CA ARG A 75 -19.20 7.64 -18.47
C ARG A 75 -17.81 8.27 -18.65
N GLY A 76 -17.54 8.91 -19.80
CA GLY A 76 -16.21 9.45 -20.12
C GLY A 76 -15.21 8.35 -20.49
N ILE A 77 -14.67 7.64 -19.52
CA ILE A 77 -13.71 6.53 -19.74
C ILE A 77 -14.35 5.16 -19.48
N THR A 78 -13.74 4.07 -19.95
CA THR A 78 -14.22 2.73 -19.61
C THR A 78 -13.86 2.37 -18.17
N LEU A 79 -14.63 1.46 -17.56
CA LEU A 79 -14.34 0.97 -16.21
C LEU A 79 -12.96 0.29 -16.12
N LEU A 80 -12.56 -0.45 -17.17
CA LEU A 80 -11.24 -1.07 -17.23
C LEU A 80 -10.12 -0.02 -17.29
N GLN A 81 -10.29 1.07 -18.04
CA GLN A 81 -9.33 2.17 -18.07
C GLN A 81 -9.24 2.86 -16.71
N ARG A 82 -10.38 3.12 -16.06
CA ARG A 82 -10.44 3.69 -14.70
C ARG A 82 -9.68 2.81 -13.71
N MET A 83 -9.91 1.50 -13.73
CA MET A 83 -9.16 0.52 -12.91
C MET A 83 -7.66 0.53 -13.22
N GLY A 84 -7.29 0.54 -14.51
CA GLY A 84 -5.89 0.56 -14.93
C GLY A 84 -5.12 1.79 -14.45
N ILE A 85 -5.74 2.97 -14.51
CA ILE A 85 -5.17 4.21 -13.93
C ILE A 85 -4.97 4.04 -12.42
N GLY A 86 -5.98 3.48 -11.73
CA GLY A 86 -5.88 3.17 -10.31
C GLY A 86 -4.73 2.21 -9.96
N PHE A 87 -4.47 1.20 -10.78
CA PHE A 87 -3.33 0.29 -10.58
C PHE A 87 -1.99 1.00 -10.74
N MET A 88 -1.86 1.88 -11.73
CA MET A 88 -0.66 2.70 -11.88
C MET A 88 -0.46 3.64 -10.67
N LEU A 89 -1.54 4.21 -10.15
CA LEU A 89 -1.50 5.02 -8.93
C LEU A 89 -1.07 4.19 -7.71
N HIS A 90 -1.52 2.94 -7.57
CA HIS A 90 -1.03 2.05 -6.50
C HIS A 90 0.48 1.79 -6.59
N VAL A 91 1.02 1.62 -7.81
CA VAL A 91 2.48 1.50 -7.99
C VAL A 91 3.20 2.76 -7.49
N ILE A 92 2.69 3.95 -7.84
CA ILE A 92 3.23 5.22 -7.35
C ILE A 92 3.16 5.30 -5.82
N VAL A 93 2.03 4.89 -5.21
CA VAL A 93 1.86 4.84 -3.76
C VAL A 93 2.95 3.97 -3.12
N MET A 94 3.19 2.77 -3.64
CA MET A 94 4.22 1.86 -3.12
C MET A 94 5.64 2.42 -3.28
N ILE A 95 5.91 3.14 -4.38
CA ILE A 95 7.18 3.85 -4.56
C ILE A 95 7.34 4.94 -3.48
N THR A 96 6.32 5.79 -3.26
CA THR A 96 6.37 6.79 -2.18
C THR A 96 6.57 6.17 -0.81
N ALA A 97 5.92 5.03 -0.54
CA ALA A 97 6.08 4.32 0.73
C ALA A 97 7.51 3.77 0.90
N CYS A 98 8.09 3.24 -0.17
CA CYS A 98 9.49 2.80 -0.19
C CYS A 98 10.46 3.97 0.08
N LEU A 99 10.22 5.13 -0.51
CA LEU A 99 11.03 6.33 -0.29
C LEU A 99 10.91 6.86 1.14
N ALA A 100 9.70 6.90 1.70
CA ALA A 100 9.47 7.29 3.09
C ALA A 100 10.20 6.36 4.06
N GLU A 101 10.15 5.04 3.81
CA GLU A 101 10.85 4.05 4.62
C GLU A 101 12.38 4.17 4.49
N ARG A 102 12.89 4.38 3.27
CA ARG A 102 14.33 4.65 3.04
C ARG A 102 14.81 5.87 3.84
N LYS A 103 14.04 6.95 3.85
CA LYS A 103 14.37 8.15 4.64
C LYS A 103 14.36 7.87 6.13
N ARG A 104 13.34 7.15 6.63
CA ARG A 104 13.26 6.71 8.03
C ARG A 104 14.50 5.92 8.46
N LEU A 105 14.95 5.00 7.61
CA LEU A 105 16.12 4.17 7.87
C LEU A 105 17.43 4.96 7.85
N SER A 106 17.57 5.96 6.97
CA SER A 106 18.73 6.86 6.96
C SER A 106 18.86 7.60 8.29
N VAL A 107 17.76 8.22 8.74
CA VAL A 107 17.72 8.97 10.00
C VAL A 107 17.99 8.06 11.20
N ALA A 108 17.43 6.85 11.21
CA ALA A 108 17.69 5.88 12.27
C ALA A 108 19.17 5.47 12.34
N ARG A 109 19.85 5.35 11.19
CA ARG A 109 21.29 5.05 11.12
C ARG A 109 22.13 6.21 11.63
N GLU A 110 21.82 7.43 11.21
CA GLU A 110 22.55 8.64 11.62
C GLU A 110 22.51 8.86 13.14
N HIS A 111 21.39 8.53 13.78
CA HIS A 111 21.20 8.67 15.22
C HIS A 111 21.65 7.44 16.03
N ASN A 112 22.31 6.46 15.40
CA ASN A 112 22.71 5.18 16.01
C ASN A 112 21.59 4.49 16.80
N ILE A 113 20.35 4.58 16.30
CA ILE A 113 19.19 3.95 16.92
C ILE A 113 19.28 2.43 16.69
N ILE A 114 19.87 1.72 17.65
CA ILE A 114 20.19 0.29 17.59
C ILE A 114 19.21 -0.53 18.46
N GLY A 115 18.45 0.14 19.33
CA GLY A 115 17.62 -0.49 20.37
C GLY A 115 16.18 -0.85 20.00
N LYS A 116 15.66 -1.88 20.70
CA LYS A 116 14.22 -2.15 20.85
C LYS A 116 13.57 -0.92 21.47
N SER A 117 12.66 -0.25 20.76
CA SER A 117 11.77 0.81 21.29
C SER A 117 12.22 2.27 21.21
N GLU A 118 13.22 2.60 20.38
CA GLU A 118 13.58 4.00 20.12
C GLU A 118 12.75 4.60 18.98
N VAL A 119 12.09 5.72 19.29
CA VAL A 119 11.33 6.52 18.32
C VAL A 119 12.34 7.23 17.42
N VAL A 120 12.23 7.04 16.10
CA VAL A 120 13.04 7.77 15.14
C VAL A 120 12.61 9.25 15.20
N PRO A 121 13.54 10.22 15.33
CA PRO A 121 13.24 11.65 15.38
C PRO A 121 12.84 12.19 13.99
N LEU A 122 11.82 11.55 13.41
CA LEU A 122 11.26 11.87 12.12
C LEU A 122 9.74 11.98 12.34
N SER A 123 9.19 13.13 11.96
CA SER A 123 7.77 13.39 12.14
C SER A 123 6.91 12.39 11.36
N ILE A 124 5.82 11.95 11.97
CA ILE A 124 4.80 11.06 11.38
C ILE A 124 4.25 11.59 10.04
N PHE A 125 4.29 12.90 9.79
CA PHE A 125 3.83 13.51 8.55
C PHE A 125 4.64 13.09 7.30
N ILE A 126 5.82 12.47 7.46
CA ILE A 126 6.53 11.87 6.32
C ILE A 126 5.71 10.78 5.62
N LEU A 127 4.76 10.15 6.32
CA LEU A 127 3.84 9.16 5.77
C LEU A 127 2.63 9.81 5.09
N LEU A 128 2.38 11.11 5.27
CA LEU A 128 1.19 11.76 4.72
C LEU A 128 1.04 11.59 3.18
N PRO A 129 2.12 11.69 2.37
CA PRO A 129 2.01 11.52 0.92
C PRO A 129 1.47 10.15 0.49
N GLN A 130 1.94 9.06 1.10
CA GLN A 130 1.46 7.70 0.76
C GLN A 130 -0.02 7.52 1.15
N PHE A 131 -0.48 8.09 2.27
CA PHE A 131 -1.89 8.01 2.68
C PHE A 131 -2.81 8.84 1.77
N VAL A 132 -2.40 10.06 1.39
CA VAL A 132 -3.18 10.91 0.48
C VAL A 132 -3.28 10.29 -0.91
N LEU A 133 -2.15 9.83 -1.47
CA LEU A 133 -2.11 9.19 -2.78
C LEU A 133 -2.92 7.88 -2.79
N MET A 134 -2.92 7.13 -1.68
CA MET A 134 -3.74 5.92 -1.54
C MET A 134 -5.23 6.25 -1.62
N GLY A 135 -5.70 7.32 -0.99
CA GLY A 135 -7.09 7.76 -1.09
C GLY A 135 -7.51 8.08 -2.54
N VAL A 136 -6.63 8.74 -3.30
CA VAL A 136 -6.85 9.00 -4.74
C VAL A 136 -6.92 7.67 -5.50
N ALA A 137 -5.96 6.76 -5.30
CA ALA A 137 -5.92 5.48 -5.99
C ALA A 137 -7.17 4.62 -5.70
N HIS A 138 -7.62 4.58 -4.44
CA HIS A 138 -8.84 3.87 -4.02
C HIS A 138 -10.09 4.37 -4.78
N ASN A 139 -10.23 5.67 -5.00
CA ASN A 139 -11.35 6.20 -5.79
C ASN A 139 -11.35 5.69 -7.25
N PHE A 140 -10.18 5.49 -7.85
CA PHE A 140 -10.10 4.94 -9.20
C PHE A 140 -10.33 3.42 -9.24
N VAL A 141 -9.77 2.67 -8.29
CA VAL A 141 -9.89 1.21 -8.27
C VAL A 141 -11.22 0.75 -7.70
N GLU A 142 -11.57 1.13 -6.47
CA GLU A 142 -12.68 0.51 -5.74
C GLU A 142 -14.04 0.87 -6.34
N ALA A 143 -14.24 2.13 -6.71
CA ALA A 143 -15.47 2.57 -7.39
C ALA A 143 -15.64 1.88 -8.75
N ALA A 144 -14.57 1.77 -9.54
CA ALA A 144 -14.62 1.09 -10.83
C ALA A 144 -14.83 -0.42 -10.68
N LYS A 145 -14.22 -1.03 -9.66
CA LYS A 145 -14.32 -2.46 -9.35
C LYS A 145 -15.75 -2.84 -9.03
N ILE A 146 -16.39 -2.15 -8.08
CA ILE A 146 -17.78 -2.47 -7.69
C ILE A 146 -18.76 -2.25 -8.85
N GLU A 147 -18.61 -1.15 -9.60
CA GLU A 147 -19.45 -0.83 -10.75
C GLU A 147 -19.28 -1.86 -11.88
N PHE A 148 -18.04 -2.28 -12.16
CA PHE A 148 -17.76 -3.30 -13.16
C PHE A 148 -18.37 -4.65 -12.80
N PHE A 149 -18.20 -5.08 -11.55
CA PHE A 149 -18.76 -6.35 -11.10
C PHE A 149 -20.29 -6.34 -11.11
N TYR A 150 -20.89 -5.22 -10.74
CA TYR A 150 -22.33 -5.05 -10.77
C TYR A 150 -22.89 -5.05 -12.20
N ASP A 151 -22.29 -4.29 -13.11
CA ASP A 151 -22.78 -4.14 -14.49
C ASP A 151 -22.68 -5.42 -15.31
N GLN A 152 -21.58 -6.15 -15.17
CA GLN A 152 -21.35 -7.38 -15.92
C GLN A 152 -22.09 -8.59 -15.35
N SER A 153 -22.70 -8.46 -14.16
CA SER A 153 -23.54 -9.51 -13.59
C SER A 153 -24.90 -9.55 -14.30
N PRO A 154 -25.46 -10.75 -14.58
CA PRO A 154 -26.79 -10.91 -15.13
C PRO A 154 -27.86 -10.20 -14.29
N GLU A 155 -28.94 -9.72 -14.92
CA GLU A 155 -29.99 -8.92 -14.25
C GLU A 155 -30.60 -9.63 -13.03
N GLY A 156 -30.81 -10.95 -13.09
CA GLY A 156 -31.31 -11.75 -11.97
C GLY A 156 -30.27 -12.11 -10.90
N MET A 157 -29.00 -11.74 -11.08
CA MET A 157 -27.89 -12.17 -10.23
C MET A 157 -26.95 -11.02 -9.84
N LYS A 158 -27.48 -9.78 -9.74
CA LYS A 158 -26.67 -8.60 -9.37
C LYS A 158 -25.94 -8.75 -8.03
N SER A 159 -26.46 -9.55 -7.10
CA SER A 159 -25.79 -9.90 -5.84
C SER A 159 -24.43 -10.59 -6.05
N LEU A 160 -24.24 -11.34 -7.13
CA LEU A 160 -22.94 -11.93 -7.49
C LEU A 160 -21.87 -10.86 -7.69
N GLY A 161 -22.23 -9.70 -8.24
CA GLY A 161 -21.28 -8.60 -8.44
C GLY A 161 -20.67 -8.12 -7.12
N THR A 162 -21.51 -7.88 -6.12
CA THR A 162 -21.06 -7.52 -4.77
C THR A 162 -20.27 -8.65 -4.11
N SER A 163 -20.68 -9.91 -4.31
CA SER A 163 -19.94 -11.08 -3.81
C SER A 163 -18.54 -11.20 -4.43
N TYR A 164 -18.38 -10.93 -5.73
CA TYR A 164 -17.07 -10.91 -6.38
C TYR A 164 -16.19 -9.77 -5.85
N PHE A 165 -16.76 -8.59 -5.64
CA PHE A 165 -16.07 -7.46 -5.01
C PHE A 165 -15.56 -7.82 -3.61
N THR A 166 -16.45 -8.29 -2.73
CA THR A 166 -16.11 -8.60 -1.33
C THR A 166 -15.18 -9.80 -1.22
N SER A 167 -15.37 -10.84 -2.03
CA SER A 167 -14.45 -11.99 -2.06
C SER A 167 -13.05 -11.59 -2.51
N SER A 168 -12.91 -10.67 -3.47
CA SER A 168 -11.60 -10.14 -3.88
C SER A 168 -10.88 -9.45 -2.73
N LEU A 169 -11.60 -8.66 -1.92
CA LEU A 169 -11.06 -8.05 -0.70
C LEU A 169 -10.62 -9.12 0.34
N GLY A 170 -11.44 -10.14 0.54
CA GLY A 170 -11.11 -11.26 1.44
C GLY A 170 -9.84 -12.00 1.01
N ILE A 171 -9.76 -12.39 -0.27
CA ILE A 171 -8.59 -13.03 -0.86
C ILE A 171 -7.35 -12.13 -0.74
N GLY A 172 -7.49 -10.82 -0.96
CA GLY A 172 -6.40 -9.86 -0.77
C GLY A 172 -5.84 -9.85 0.67
N ASN A 173 -6.69 -9.97 1.68
CA ASN A 173 -6.26 -10.05 3.09
C ASN A 173 -5.52 -11.37 3.38
N PHE A 174 -6.02 -12.49 2.87
CA PHE A 174 -5.31 -13.78 2.98
C PHE A 174 -3.97 -13.75 2.27
N LEU A 175 -3.92 -13.18 1.05
CA LEU A 175 -2.69 -13.06 0.28
C LEU A 175 -1.68 -12.16 0.98
N SER A 176 -2.13 -11.03 1.54
CA SER A 176 -1.30 -10.15 2.36
C SER A 176 -0.68 -10.90 3.55
N SER A 177 -1.51 -11.64 4.30
CA SER A 177 -1.05 -12.44 5.44
C SER A 177 -0.10 -13.57 5.02
N PHE A 178 -0.35 -14.19 3.87
CA PHE A 178 0.49 -15.25 3.30
C PHE A 178 1.85 -14.71 2.87
N ILE A 179 1.89 -13.57 2.17
CA ILE A 179 3.12 -12.88 1.78
C ILE A 179 3.91 -12.52 3.05
N LEU A 180 3.25 -11.90 4.02
CA LEU A 180 3.84 -11.51 5.31
C LEU A 180 4.49 -12.69 6.04
N SER A 181 3.76 -13.80 6.12
CA SER A 181 4.20 -15.03 6.79
C SER A 181 5.36 -15.68 6.05
N THR A 182 5.29 -15.72 4.72
CA THR A 182 6.33 -16.31 3.86
C THR A 182 7.62 -15.53 3.96
N VAL A 183 7.55 -14.20 3.84
CA VAL A 183 8.74 -13.33 4.00
C VAL A 183 9.31 -13.50 5.41
N SER A 184 8.48 -13.51 6.46
CA SER A 184 8.95 -13.75 7.83
C SER A 184 9.66 -15.09 7.99
N LYS A 185 9.14 -16.18 7.40
CA LYS A 185 9.78 -17.51 7.43
C LYS A 185 11.12 -17.53 6.69
N ILE A 186 11.19 -16.94 5.49
CA ILE A 186 12.41 -16.90 4.68
C ILE A 186 13.51 -16.11 5.41
N THR A 187 13.17 -14.96 6.00
CA THR A 187 14.14 -14.13 6.71
C THR A 187 14.63 -14.77 8.02
N LYS A 188 13.82 -15.61 8.67
CA LYS A 188 14.23 -16.36 9.88
C LYS A 188 15.20 -17.50 9.61
N LYS A 189 15.24 -18.04 8.38
CA LYS A 189 16.00 -19.27 8.05
C LYS A 189 17.53 -19.11 8.12
N HIS A 190 18.06 -17.89 8.20
CA HIS A 190 19.50 -17.59 8.21
C HIS A 190 20.06 -17.18 9.60
N GLY A 191 19.45 -17.62 10.71
CA GLY A 191 19.92 -17.28 12.06
C GLY A 191 19.69 -15.81 12.46
N HIS A 192 19.00 -15.06 11.60
CA HIS A 192 18.67 -13.67 11.79
C HIS A 192 17.22 -13.49 12.22
N LYS A 193 16.99 -12.55 13.13
CA LYS A 193 15.65 -12.16 13.59
C LYS A 193 14.82 -11.69 12.36
N GLY A 194 13.67 -12.32 12.09
CA GLY A 194 12.92 -12.19 10.83
C GLY A 194 12.55 -10.76 10.37
N TRP A 195 12.11 -10.61 9.12
CA TRP A 195 11.80 -9.32 8.47
C TRP A 195 10.72 -8.50 9.19
N ILE A 196 9.80 -9.18 9.87
CA ILE A 196 8.85 -8.57 10.79
C ILE A 196 9.17 -9.09 12.18
N LEU A 197 10.01 -8.33 12.85
CA LEU A 197 10.12 -8.37 14.28
C LEU A 197 9.03 -7.49 14.88
N ASP A 198 8.69 -7.74 16.15
CA ASP A 198 7.89 -6.80 16.96
C ASP A 198 8.51 -5.39 17.04
N THR A 199 9.71 -5.20 16.48
CA THR A 199 10.45 -3.95 16.44
C THR A 199 10.91 -3.65 15.00
N LEU A 200 10.29 -2.66 14.36
CA LEU A 200 10.55 -2.25 12.97
C LEU A 200 11.98 -1.73 12.72
N ASN A 201 12.69 -1.32 13.77
CA ASN A 201 14.05 -0.75 13.66
C ASN A 201 15.13 -1.83 13.48
N LEU A 202 14.90 -3.04 13.98
CA LEU A 202 15.90 -4.11 13.96
C LEU A 202 15.84 -4.94 12.66
N SER A 203 14.67 -5.01 12.03
CA SER A 203 14.41 -5.80 10.83
C SER A 203 15.18 -5.33 9.59
N PHE A 204 15.53 -4.05 9.49
CA PHE A 204 16.19 -3.50 8.31
C PHE A 204 17.73 -3.44 8.39
N ARG A 205 18.33 -3.58 9.58
CA ARG A 205 19.80 -3.62 9.72
C ARG A 205 20.39 -4.89 9.09
N LEU A 206 19.64 -5.98 9.11
CA LEU A 206 20.02 -7.26 8.48
C LEU A 206 20.07 -7.20 6.95
N LEU A 207 19.36 -6.25 6.34
CA LEU A 207 19.39 -6.01 4.90
C LEU A 207 20.62 -5.19 4.45
N LEU A 208 21.28 -4.50 5.39
CA LEU A 208 22.43 -3.62 5.12
C LEU A 208 23.75 -4.12 5.73
N CYS A 209 23.72 -5.12 6.61
CA CYS A 209 24.91 -5.88 7.06
C CYS A 209 25.28 -7.02 6.10
N CYS A 210 25.05 -6.86 4.79
CA CYS A 210 25.97 -7.39 3.79
C CYS A 210 27.01 -6.30 3.51
N PRO A 211 28.12 -6.22 4.27
CA PRO A 211 29.21 -5.33 3.89
C PRO A 211 29.74 -5.81 2.54
N GLY A 212 29.92 -4.88 1.61
CA GLY A 212 30.43 -5.12 0.26
C GLY A 212 31.89 -5.55 0.23
N HIS A 213 32.22 -6.69 0.83
CA HIS A 213 33.48 -7.40 0.69
C HIS A 213 33.26 -8.87 1.07
N ILE A 214 32.77 -9.66 0.12
CA ILE A 214 33.12 -11.07 -0.12
C ILE A 214 32.64 -11.35 -1.54
N GLU A 215 33.60 -11.55 -2.45
CA GLU A 215 33.35 -12.12 -3.76
C GLU A 215 32.84 -13.56 -3.56
N LEU A 216 31.52 -13.75 -3.66
CA LEU A 216 30.90 -15.06 -3.82
C LEU A 216 30.11 -15.01 -5.13
N PRO A 217 30.54 -15.72 -6.18
CA PRO A 217 29.77 -15.83 -7.40
C PRO A 217 28.56 -16.71 -7.08
N GLN A 218 27.37 -16.29 -7.54
CA GLN A 218 26.06 -16.92 -7.32
C GLN A 218 25.29 -16.43 -6.08
N LEU A 219 24.48 -15.36 -6.23
CA LEU A 219 23.03 -15.39 -5.90
C LEU A 219 22.33 -14.05 -6.25
N PRO A 220 21.57 -13.96 -7.37
CA PRO A 220 20.75 -12.79 -7.72
C PRO A 220 19.40 -12.70 -6.97
N SER A 221 19.19 -13.46 -5.88
CA SER A 221 17.86 -13.64 -5.25
C SER A 221 17.54 -12.68 -4.08
N LEU A 222 18.53 -11.97 -3.52
CA LEU A 222 18.32 -11.05 -2.39
C LEU A 222 17.81 -9.66 -2.82
N PHE A 223 18.17 -9.21 -4.03
CA PHE A 223 17.58 -8.01 -4.64
C PHE A 223 16.10 -8.18 -5.01
N SER A 224 15.61 -9.42 -5.10
CA SER A 224 14.20 -9.69 -5.38
C SER A 224 13.27 -9.41 -4.20
N CYS A 225 13.76 -9.40 -2.95
CA CYS A 225 12.87 -9.25 -1.79
C CYS A 225 12.38 -7.80 -1.60
N CYS A 226 13.21 -6.81 -1.95
CA CYS A 226 12.80 -5.40 -2.02
C CYS A 226 11.92 -5.12 -3.26
N LYS A 227 12.13 -5.88 -4.35
CA LYS A 227 11.24 -5.87 -5.52
C LYS A 227 9.88 -6.53 -5.26
N LEU A 228 9.81 -7.55 -4.41
CA LEU A 228 8.58 -8.32 -4.15
C LEU A 228 7.50 -7.56 -3.36
N LEU A 229 7.85 -6.44 -2.73
CA LEU A 229 6.91 -5.49 -2.11
C LEU A 229 6.70 -4.23 -2.96
N CYS A 230 7.44 -4.07 -4.07
CA CYS A 230 7.21 -3.05 -5.09
C CYS A 230 6.48 -3.61 -6.34
N LEU A 231 6.02 -4.87 -6.28
CA LEU A 231 5.16 -5.58 -7.22
C LEU A 231 3.91 -6.03 -6.48
#